data_AF-A0AAV8XN65-F1
#
_entry.id   AF-A0AAV8XN65-F1
#
_cell.length_a   1.000
_cell.length_b   1.000
_cell.length_c   1.000
_cell.angle_alpha   90.00
_cell.angle_beta   90.00
_cell.angle_gamma   90.00
#
_symmetry.space_group_name_H-M   'P 1'
#
loop_
_entity.id
_entity.type
_entity.pdbx_description
1 polymer ?
#
loop_
_entity_poly.entity_id
_entity_poly.type
_entity_poly.pdbx_seq_one_letter_code
_entity_poly.pdbx_strand_id
1 'polypeptide(L)'
;MSVDDTLLKVYEFLQRVAVGLEQIVWDQEDKQGQFTKEFSEAEQHLRNVLCELQMAIIDHGLKMRPDITRDVMKDGNRNVDITESKARDWMIFREYMNILEYIIKAFTHMNKL
;
A
#
# COMPACT_ATOMS: atom_id res chain seq x y z
N MET A 1 -1.42 -3.92 -21.91
CA MET A 1 -2.14 -3.21 -20.83
C MET A 1 -2.03 -1.73 -21.15
N SER A 2 -3.11 -0.94 -21.11
CA SER A 2 -3.03 0.50 -21.36
C SER A 2 -2.48 1.23 -20.13
N VAL A 3 -2.04 2.47 -20.31
CA VAL A 3 -1.64 3.34 -19.19
C VAL A 3 -2.81 3.52 -18.22
N ASP A 4 -4.00 3.76 -18.73
CA ASP A 4 -5.23 3.94 -17.93
C ASP A 4 -5.57 2.73 -17.05
N ASP A 5 -5.53 1.51 -17.62
CA ASP A 5 -5.79 0.29 -16.86
C ASP A 5 -4.68 0.03 -15.83
N THR A 6 -3.44 0.43 -16.16
CA THR A 6 -2.32 0.32 -15.23
C THR A 6 -2.47 1.26 -14.05
N LEU A 7 -2.84 2.53 -14.28
CA LEU A 7 -3.10 3.52 -13.23
C LEU A 7 -4.15 3.02 -12.24
N LEU A 8 -5.31 2.55 -12.75
CA LEU A 8 -6.39 2.06 -11.90
C LEU A 8 -6.01 0.81 -11.09
N LYS A 9 -5.30 -0.15 -11.71
CA LYS A 9 -4.84 -1.36 -11.03
C LYS A 9 -3.79 -1.07 -9.97
N VAL A 10 -2.80 -0.23 -10.29
CA VAL A 10 -1.74 0.14 -9.36
C VAL A 10 -2.31 0.89 -8.17
N TYR A 11 -3.24 1.82 -8.40
CA TYR A 11 -3.93 2.52 -7.32
C TYR A 11 -4.64 1.55 -6.37
N GLU A 12 -5.41 0.59 -6.91
CA GLU A 12 -6.11 -0.43 -6.10
C GLU A 12 -5.14 -1.32 -5.30
N PHE A 13 -4.03 -1.76 -5.91
CA PHE A 13 -3.03 -2.57 -5.22
C PHE A 13 -2.36 -1.80 -4.08
N LEU A 14 -1.97 -0.54 -4.32
CA LEU A 14 -1.34 0.28 -3.30
C LEU A 14 -2.31 0.64 -2.16
N GLN A 15 -3.60 0.83 -2.43
CA GLN A 15 -4.60 1.01 -1.37
C GLN A 15 -4.70 -0.22 -0.45
N ARG A 16 -4.65 -1.45 -1.00
CA ARG A 16 -4.64 -2.69 -0.19
C ARG A 16 -3.41 -2.76 0.72
N VAL A 17 -2.25 -2.38 0.20
CA VAL A 17 -1.02 -2.32 0.99
C VAL A 17 -1.10 -1.23 2.07
N ALA A 18 -1.66 -0.07 1.74
CA ALA A 18 -1.82 1.03 2.68
C ALA A 18 -2.65 0.63 3.91
N VAL A 19 -3.75 -0.10 3.72
CA VAL A 19 -4.53 -0.68 4.83
C VAL A 19 -3.67 -1.60 5.70
N GLY A 20 -2.79 -2.40 5.10
CA GLY A 20 -1.89 -3.28 5.84
C GLY A 20 -0.83 -2.51 6.63
N LEU A 21 -0.24 -1.50 6.01
CA LEU A 21 0.82 -0.68 6.58
C LEU A 21 0.30 0.20 7.73
N GLU A 22 -0.92 0.74 7.59
CA GLU A 22 -1.63 1.45 8.66
C GLU A 22 -1.77 0.57 9.91
N GLN A 23 -2.14 -0.71 9.75
CA GLN A 23 -2.21 -1.63 10.90
C GLN A 23 -0.84 -1.84 11.56
N ILE A 24 0.24 -1.94 10.77
CA ILE A 24 1.60 -2.07 11.34
C ILE A 24 1.92 -0.83 12.18
N VAL A 25 1.66 0.37 11.66
CA VAL A 25 1.92 1.63 12.36
C VAL A 25 1.15 1.66 13.68
N TRP A 26 -0.14 1.35 13.65
CA TRP A 26 -0.96 1.29 14.87
C TRP A 26 -0.42 0.30 15.89
N ASP A 27 -0.04 -0.90 15.46
CA ASP A 27 0.54 -1.92 16.34
C ASP A 27 1.88 -1.48 16.94
N GLN A 28 2.73 -0.80 16.17
CA GLN A 28 4.01 -0.27 16.65
C GLN A 28 3.81 0.90 17.63
N GLU A 29 2.84 1.78 17.39
CA GLU A 29 2.51 2.88 18.31
C GLU A 29 1.95 2.36 19.64
N ASP A 30 1.00 1.44 19.60
CA ASP A 30 0.36 0.84 20.79
C ASP A 30 1.37 0.08 21.66
N LYS A 31 2.26 -0.70 21.02
CA LYS A 31 3.23 -1.56 21.71
C LYS A 31 4.58 -0.88 21.97
N GLN A 32 4.74 0.40 21.63
CA GLN A 32 6.02 1.12 21.67
C GLN A 32 7.15 0.35 20.95
N GLY A 33 6.83 -0.12 19.75
CA GLY A 33 7.72 -0.92 18.92
C GLY A 33 8.98 -0.15 18.51
N GLN A 34 10.03 -0.91 18.23
CA GLN A 34 11.35 -0.34 17.91
C GLN A 34 11.43 0.30 16.50
N PHE A 35 10.41 0.09 15.65
CA PHE A 35 10.40 0.53 14.25
C PHE A 35 9.25 1.48 13.93
N THR A 36 8.63 2.11 14.94
CA THR A 36 7.48 3.00 14.75
C THR A 36 7.79 4.08 13.71
N LYS A 37 8.96 4.71 13.81
CA LYS A 37 9.37 5.79 12.92
C LYS A 37 9.45 5.31 11.46
N GLU A 38 10.11 4.19 11.22
CA GLU A 38 10.35 3.63 9.89
C GLU A 38 9.03 3.22 9.21
N PHE A 39 8.11 2.62 9.96
CA PHE A 39 6.81 2.24 9.43
C PHE A 39 5.91 3.46 9.17
N SER A 40 5.92 4.47 10.05
CA SER A 40 5.19 5.73 9.81
C SER A 40 5.73 6.48 8.57
N GLU A 41 7.05 6.50 8.39
CA GLU A 41 7.68 7.09 7.19
C GLU A 41 7.27 6.33 5.92
N ALA A 42 7.28 4.99 5.96
CA ALA A 42 6.83 4.16 4.84
C ALA A 42 5.35 4.40 4.50
N GLU A 43 4.48 4.51 5.51
CA GLU A 43 3.05 4.81 5.33
C GLU A 43 2.87 6.18 4.66
N GLN A 44 3.60 7.19 5.14
CA GLN A 44 3.53 8.54 4.57
C GLN A 44 4.03 8.57 3.11
N HIS A 45 5.10 7.85 2.79
CA HIS A 45 5.58 7.74 1.41
C HIS A 45 4.55 7.06 0.51
N LEU A 46 3.96 5.96 0.95
CA LEU A 46 2.91 5.27 0.21
C LEU A 46 1.69 6.17 -0.02
N ARG A 47 1.29 6.94 0.98
CA ARG A 47 0.21 7.93 0.87
C ARG A 47 0.51 8.97 -0.21
N ASN A 48 1.73 9.48 -0.27
CA ASN A 48 2.12 10.45 -1.30
C ASN A 48 2.00 9.86 -2.72
N VAL A 49 2.49 8.63 -2.92
CA VAL A 49 2.38 7.92 -4.20
C VAL A 49 0.91 7.71 -4.59
N LEU A 50 0.05 7.33 -3.64
CA LEU A 50 -1.39 7.19 -3.88
C LEU A 50 -2.02 8.51 -4.32
N CYS A 51 -1.66 9.63 -3.69
CA CYS A 51 -2.14 10.95 -4.10
C CYS A 51 -1.70 11.30 -5.53
N GLU A 52 -0.45 11.03 -5.90
CA GLU A 52 0.07 11.28 -7.25
C GLU A 52 -0.67 10.43 -8.30
N LEU A 53 -0.90 9.14 -8.01
CA LEU A 53 -1.67 8.26 -8.89
C LEU A 53 -3.12 8.71 -9.03
N GLN A 54 -3.75 9.15 -7.95
CA GLN A 54 -5.11 9.68 -7.98
C GLN A 54 -5.20 10.91 -8.87
N MET A 55 -4.24 11.83 -8.78
CA MET A 55 -4.16 12.99 -9.68
C MET A 55 -4.02 12.56 -11.13
N ALA A 56 -3.13 11.60 -11.43
CA ALA A 56 -2.97 11.08 -12.80
C ALA A 56 -4.25 10.42 -13.35
N ILE A 57 -4.99 9.67 -12.52
CA ILE A 57 -6.29 9.08 -12.88
C ILE A 57 -7.30 10.19 -13.25
N ILE A 58 -7.36 11.26 -12.45
CA ILE A 58 -8.24 12.41 -12.69
C ILE A 58 -7.86 13.13 -13.98
N ASP A 59 -6.57 13.38 -14.21
CA ASP A 59 -6.06 14.07 -15.41
C ASP A 59 -6.34 13.28 -16.69
N HIS A 60 -6.34 11.94 -16.62
CA HIS A 60 -6.75 11.06 -17.71
C HIS A 60 -8.28 10.99 -17.91
N GLY A 61 -9.07 11.68 -17.08
CA GLY A 61 -10.53 11.65 -17.15
C GLY A 61 -11.14 10.30 -16.75
N LEU A 62 -10.40 9.47 -16.01
CA LEU A 62 -10.81 8.13 -15.62
C LEU A 62 -11.69 8.19 -14.36
N LYS A 63 -12.68 7.29 -14.31
CA LYS A 63 -13.51 7.12 -13.11
C LYS A 63 -12.77 6.28 -12.08
N MET A 64 -12.58 6.83 -10.89
CA MET A 64 -12.08 6.11 -9.72
C MET A 64 -12.93 4.87 -9.41
N ARG A 65 -12.25 3.77 -9.07
CA ARG A 65 -12.89 2.59 -8.49
C ARG A 65 -13.27 2.88 -7.03
N PRO A 66 -14.21 2.11 -6.44
CA PRO A 66 -14.49 2.21 -5.01
C PRO A 66 -13.22 2.03 -4.19
N ASP A 67 -13.05 2.87 -3.16
CA ASP A 67 -11.89 2.80 -2.28
C ASP A 67 -11.83 1.46 -1.55
N ILE A 68 -10.61 0.93 -1.41
CA ILE A 68 -10.38 -0.22 -0.57
C ILE A 68 -10.46 0.18 0.89
N THR A 69 -11.43 -0.39 1.59
CA THR A 69 -11.70 -0.13 3.00
C THR A 69 -10.94 -1.10 3.92
N ARG A 70 -10.83 -0.73 5.20
CA ARG A 70 -10.03 -1.45 6.18
C ARG A 70 -10.49 -2.90 6.42
N ASP A 71 -11.75 -3.23 6.12
CA ASP A 71 -12.33 -4.58 6.25
C ASP A 71 -11.66 -5.64 5.37
N VAL A 72 -10.86 -5.24 4.37
CA VAL A 72 -9.97 -6.17 3.66
C VAL A 72 -9.03 -6.89 4.62
N MET A 73 -8.64 -6.24 5.73
CA MET A 73 -8.00 -6.91 6.85
C MET A 73 -9.07 -7.39 7.85
N LYS A 74 -9.34 -8.70 7.83
CA LYS A 74 -10.26 -9.36 8.77
C LYS A 74 -9.79 -9.21 10.22
N ASP A 75 -10.72 -9.10 11.17
CA ASP A 75 -10.41 -8.89 12.59
C ASP A 75 -9.49 -9.95 13.20
N GLY A 76 -9.62 -11.21 12.78
CA GLY A 76 -8.73 -12.30 13.21
C GLY A 76 -7.26 -12.12 12.79
N ASN A 77 -6.99 -11.25 11.80
CA ASN A 77 -5.62 -10.89 11.41
C ASN A 77 -5.13 -9.61 12.10
N ARG A 78 -6.02 -8.85 12.77
CA ARG A 78 -5.66 -7.64 13.53
C ARG A 78 -5.24 -8.01 14.94
N ASN A 79 -6.02 -8.86 15.60
CA ASN A 79 -5.86 -9.25 17.00
C ASN A 79 -5.15 -10.61 17.13
N VAL A 80 -3.88 -10.63 16.76
CA VAL A 80 -3.01 -11.83 16.79
C VAL A 80 -1.96 -11.70 17.89
N ASP A 81 -1.31 -12.81 18.25
CA ASP A 81 -0.23 -12.78 19.24
C ASP A 81 1.00 -12.00 18.74
N ILE A 82 1.97 -11.74 19.61
CA ILE A 82 3.17 -10.95 19.27
C ILE A 82 4.01 -11.61 18.15
N THR A 83 4.06 -12.94 18.11
CA THR A 83 4.85 -13.68 17.10
C THR A 83 4.17 -13.61 15.74
N GLU A 84 2.86 -13.86 15.72
CA GLU A 84 2.01 -13.78 14.53
C GLU A 84 1.95 -12.35 13.99
N SER A 85 1.85 -11.35 14.87
CA SER A 85 1.91 -9.92 14.53
C SER A 85 3.22 -9.58 13.81
N LYS A 86 4.38 -9.97 14.36
CA LYS A 86 5.67 -9.74 13.70
C LYS A 86 5.79 -10.44 12.35
N ALA A 87 5.29 -11.67 12.23
CA ALA A 87 5.30 -12.40 10.97
C ALA A 87 4.40 -11.73 9.91
N ARG A 88 3.19 -11.30 10.32
CA ARG A 88 2.25 -10.55 9.49
C ARG A 88 2.87 -9.23 9.02
N ASP A 89 3.43 -8.45 9.94
CA ASP A 89 4.03 -7.14 9.65
C ASP A 89 5.17 -7.29 8.63
N TRP A 90 6.00 -8.33 8.80
CA TRP A 90 7.04 -8.67 7.82
C TRP A 90 6.48 -9.04 6.45
N MET A 91 5.40 -9.84 6.39
CA MET A 91 4.77 -10.21 5.12
C MET A 91 4.19 -9.00 4.40
N ILE A 92 3.51 -8.10 5.12
CA ILE A 92 2.95 -6.86 4.57
C ILE A 92 4.08 -5.96 4.06
N PHE A 93 5.14 -5.75 4.86
CA PHE A 93 6.27 -4.92 4.46
C PHE A 93 7.00 -5.48 3.23
N ARG A 94 7.20 -6.80 3.16
CA ARG A 94 7.75 -7.45 1.97
C ARG A 94 6.88 -7.23 0.74
N GLU A 95 5.56 -7.35 0.90
CA GLU A 95 4.61 -7.15 -0.20
C GLU A 95 4.60 -5.70 -0.68
N TYR A 96 4.68 -4.74 0.23
CA TYR A 96 4.88 -3.32 -0.09
C TYR A 96 6.10 -3.10 -0.98
N MET A 97 7.26 -3.63 -0.59
CA MET A 97 8.51 -3.50 -1.37
C MET A 97 8.41 -4.16 -2.75
N ASN A 98 7.84 -5.36 -2.82
CA ASN A 98 7.66 -6.09 -4.08
C ASN A 98 6.73 -5.33 -5.05
N ILE A 99 5.62 -4.80 -4.54
CA ILE A 99 4.67 -4.04 -5.34
C ILE A 99 5.30 -2.76 -5.87
N LEU A 100 6.06 -2.03 -5.04
CA LEU A 100 6.79 -0.85 -5.49
C LEU A 100 7.77 -1.18 -6.63
N GLU A 101 8.54 -2.26 -6.50
CA GLU A 101 9.46 -2.69 -7.56
C GLU A 101 8.71 -3.04 -8.85
N TYR A 102 7.58 -3.74 -8.73
CA TYR A 102 6.74 -4.08 -9.88
C TYR A 102 6.17 -2.83 -10.56
N ILE A 103 5.70 -1.84 -9.78
CA ILE A 103 5.18 -0.57 -10.29
C ILE A 103 6.26 0.19 -11.07
N ILE A 104 7.47 0.31 -10.50
CA ILE A 104 8.60 0.95 -11.17
C ILE A 104 8.89 0.28 -12.51
N LYS A 105 8.91 -1.06 -12.55
CA LYS A 105 9.12 -1.83 -13.79
C LYS A 105 8.00 -1.60 -14.80
N ALA A 106 6.74 -1.61 -14.37
CA ALA A 106 5.58 -1.40 -15.22
C ALA A 106 5.60 -0.02 -15.89
N PHE A 107 5.77 1.06 -15.11
CA PHE A 107 5.83 2.42 -15.65
C PHE A 107 7.10 2.66 -16.48
N THR A 108 8.24 2.09 -16.11
CA THR A 108 9.47 2.17 -16.92
C THR A 108 9.29 1.50 -18.28
N HIS A 109 8.58 0.37 -18.34
CA HIS A 109 8.29 -0.29 -19.61
C HIS A 109 7.34 0.54 -20.48
N MET A 110 6.34 1.17 -19.88
CA MET A 110 5.39 2.04 -20.60
C MET A 110 6.04 3.34 -21.11
N ASN A 111 6.99 3.94 -20.38
CA ASN A 111 7.71 5.13 -20.83
C ASN A 111 8.69 4.88 -22.00
N LYS A 112 8.98 3.61 -22.32
CA LYS A 112 9.85 3.23 -23.45
C LYS A 112 9.06 2.94 -24.73
N LEU A 113 7.73 2.95 -24.67
CA LEU A 113 6.80 2.77 -25.79
C LEU A 113 6.32 4.13 -26.29
#